data_AF-W7EK17-F1
#
_entry.id   AF-W7EK17-F1
#
_cell.length_a   1.000
_cell.length_b   1.000
_cell.length_c   1.000
_cell.angle_alpha   90.00
_cell.angle_beta   90.00
_cell.angle_gamma   90.00
#
_symmetry.space_group_name_H-M   'P 1'
#
loop_
_entity.id
_entity.type
_entity.pdbx_description
1 polymer ?
#
loop_
_entity_poly.entity_id
_entity_poly.type
_entity_poly.pdbx_seq_one_letter_code
_entity_poly.pdbx_strand_id
1 'polypeptide(L)'
;MGNVVSTFNHIDKTGPEYLRLFPPILHTQNKHLLKGGPLALYSSAFLIAFQGFFLQLTFWGIYAGLVGFSMKRMMDLHYLSLMFVLTFILLTIHFLSDLELNSSKLIFFTQHVGIEYLIAVRVLLPSSFVRRWMGYIFFFIWLLIVGATCVIVSNHAVYFAIVMASLSDTLISVCGLVLIGRRLRQKQATQFTAQKLTVEAISGLGFLIHGLSAVPNTVAVVLVLKTQDPSYYFGLIWTGIAMASLFAAGLQVPVAAMYFENISCCCRRRRKTFPGDIGWEESEDQEEMVILEKGRVDLERRNHLGTSDQSLVPPNHVCAAYHLPLRAVSSQPQR
;
A
#
# COMPACT_ATOMS: atom_id res chain seq x y z
N MET A 1 -11.45 22.03 18.97
CA MET A 1 -10.15 22.67 19.27
C MET A 1 -9.84 22.66 20.77
N GLY A 2 -10.12 21.56 21.45
CA GLY A 2 -9.75 21.38 22.85
C GLY A 2 -9.91 19.93 23.23
N ASN A 3 -8.85 19.12 23.17
CA ASN A 3 -8.79 17.84 23.88
C ASN A 3 -7.40 17.20 24.00
N VAL A 4 -6.35 18.03 24.08
CA VAL A 4 -5.05 17.58 24.62
C VAL A 4 -4.64 18.47 25.80
N VAL A 5 -5.02 19.75 25.77
CA VAL A 5 -4.86 20.67 26.92
C VAL A 5 -5.90 20.39 28.02
N SER A 6 -7.10 19.90 27.70
CA SER A 6 -8.13 19.58 28.71
C SER A 6 -7.82 18.30 29.49
N THR A 7 -7.24 17.28 28.84
CA THR A 7 -6.90 16.00 29.49
C THR A 7 -5.81 16.17 30.55
N PHE A 8 -4.92 17.14 30.36
CA PHE A 8 -3.90 17.52 31.35
C PHE A 8 -4.37 18.60 32.35
N ASN A 9 -5.51 19.25 32.11
CA ASN A 9 -6.10 20.18 33.08
C ASN A 9 -6.80 19.47 34.24
N HIS A 10 -7.00 18.15 34.15
CA HIS A 10 -7.51 17.32 35.25
C HIS A 10 -6.43 16.74 36.16
N ILE A 11 -5.14 16.89 35.80
CA ILE A 11 -4.06 16.54 36.72
C ILE A 11 -3.98 17.64 37.76
N ASP A 12 -4.26 17.27 39.01
CA ASP A 12 -4.07 18.15 40.15
C ASP A 12 -2.62 18.64 40.14
N LYS A 13 -2.43 19.94 39.87
CA LYS A 13 -1.11 20.59 39.75
C LYS A 13 -0.35 20.61 41.08
N THR A 14 -1.00 20.18 42.16
CA THR A 14 -0.42 20.02 43.49
C THR A 14 -0.17 18.56 43.87
N GLY A 15 -0.60 17.61 43.02
CA GLY A 15 -0.46 16.18 43.27
C GLY A 15 0.99 15.70 43.17
N PRO A 16 1.35 14.66 43.93
CA PRO A 16 2.70 14.10 43.94
C PRO A 16 3.14 13.57 42.56
N GLU A 17 2.19 13.17 41.70
CA GLU A 17 2.49 12.72 40.33
C GLU A 17 2.94 13.85 39.39
N TYR A 18 2.35 15.05 39.52
CA TYR A 18 2.75 16.23 38.75
C TYR A 18 4.18 16.67 39.12
N LEU A 19 4.49 16.69 40.41
CA LEU A 19 5.82 17.03 40.94
C LEU A 19 6.90 15.98 40.60
N ARG A 20 6.50 14.73 40.37
CA ARG A 20 7.40 13.65 39.94
C ARG A 20 7.77 13.74 38.46
N LEU A 21 6.82 14.18 37.62
CA LEU A 21 7.01 14.38 36.17
C LEU A 21 7.71 15.70 35.85
N PHE A 22 7.54 16.73 36.69
CA PHE A 22 8.10 18.06 36.49
C PHE A 22 8.76 18.58 37.79
N PRO A 23 10.04 18.25 38.06
CA PRO A 23 10.70 18.69 39.27
C PRO A 23 10.74 20.22 39.37
N PRO A 24 10.45 20.79 40.55
CA PRO A 24 10.34 22.23 40.71
C PRO A 24 11.75 22.82 40.85
N ILE A 25 12.41 23.18 39.75
CA ILE A 25 13.33 24.33 39.66
C ILE A 25 13.56 24.59 38.17
N LEU A 26 12.80 25.54 37.63
CA LEU A 26 13.18 26.35 36.48
C LEU A 26 12.96 27.79 36.93
N HIS A 27 14.00 28.43 37.47
CA HIS A 27 13.95 29.86 37.81
C HIS A 27 13.82 30.66 36.51
N THR A 28 12.60 31.12 36.21
CA THR A 28 12.30 31.93 35.02
C THR A 28 11.53 33.18 35.40
N GLN A 29 11.89 34.33 34.82
CA GLN A 29 11.16 35.58 34.97
C GLN A 29 10.07 35.76 33.88
N ASN A 30 9.93 34.78 32.98
CA ASN A 30 8.95 34.85 31.90
C ASN A 30 7.54 34.58 32.43
N LYS A 31 6.67 35.61 32.37
CA LYS A 31 5.30 35.58 32.89
C LYS A 31 4.43 34.48 32.25
N HIS A 32 4.69 34.09 31.00
CA HIS A 32 3.95 33.02 30.33
C HIS A 32 4.31 31.64 30.90
N LEU A 33 5.59 31.43 31.20
CA LEU A 33 6.10 30.20 31.83
C LEU A 33 5.69 30.05 33.29
N LEU A 34 5.62 31.16 34.01
CA LEU A 34 5.12 31.16 35.39
C LEU A 34 3.62 30.82 35.48
N LYS A 35 2.83 31.17 34.45
CA LYS A 35 1.38 30.94 34.41
C LYS A 35 1.00 29.55 33.86
N GLY A 36 1.74 29.03 32.88
CA GLY A 36 1.46 27.75 32.23
C GLY A 36 2.43 26.61 32.55
N GLY A 37 3.43 26.84 33.40
CA GLY A 37 4.49 25.87 33.70
C GLY A 37 5.41 25.61 32.50
N PRO A 38 6.26 24.57 32.55
CA PRO A 38 7.18 24.19 31.46
C PRO A 38 6.48 23.96 30.11
N LEU A 39 5.18 23.62 30.12
CA LEU A 39 4.36 23.42 28.93
C LEU A 39 4.08 24.71 28.15
N ALA A 40 4.17 25.89 28.78
CA ALA A 40 4.03 27.18 28.10
C ALA A 40 5.19 27.52 27.15
N LEU A 41 6.29 26.74 27.18
CA LEU A 41 7.35 26.81 26.17
C LEU A 41 6.89 26.29 24.81
N TYR A 42 5.90 25.41 24.79
CA TYR A 42 5.43 24.76 23.57
C TYR A 42 4.16 25.45 23.07
N SER A 43 4.22 26.00 21.87
CA SER A 43 3.00 26.46 21.20
C SER A 43 2.12 25.25 20.87
N SER A 44 0.79 25.41 20.88
CA SER A 44 -0.15 24.35 20.48
C SER A 44 0.15 23.85 19.07
N ALA A 45 0.52 24.75 18.16
CA ALA A 45 0.95 24.42 16.80
C ALA A 45 2.21 23.53 16.79
N PHE A 46 3.19 23.80 17.65
CA PHE A 46 4.40 22.98 17.78
C PHE A 46 4.05 21.56 18.27
N LEU A 47 3.21 21.43 19.30
CA LEU A 47 2.82 20.12 19.82
C LEU A 47 2.05 19.28 18.79
N ILE A 48 1.13 19.89 18.04
CA ILE A 48 0.37 19.19 17.00
C ILE A 48 1.27 18.81 15.82
N ALA A 49 2.17 19.71 15.41
CA ALA A 49 3.14 19.41 14.36
C ALA A 49 4.07 18.26 14.77
N PHE A 50 4.61 18.31 15.99
CA PHE A 50 5.45 17.24 16.54
C PHE A 50 4.70 15.91 16.60
N GLN A 51 3.48 15.90 17.14
CA GLN A 51 2.62 14.71 17.14
C GLN A 51 2.37 14.19 15.73
N GLY A 52 2.11 15.08 14.77
CA GLY A 52 1.87 14.72 13.38
C GLY A 52 3.08 14.08 12.72
N PHE A 53 4.24 14.72 12.79
CA PHE A 53 5.48 14.16 12.24
C PHE A 53 5.85 12.83 12.90
N PHE A 54 5.66 12.72 14.22
CA PHE A 54 5.89 11.48 14.95
C PHE A 54 4.94 10.36 14.48
N LEU A 55 3.67 10.67 14.27
CA LEU A 55 2.68 9.71 13.74
C LEU A 55 3.03 9.27 12.31
N GLN A 56 3.45 10.20 11.45
CA GLN A 56 3.93 9.89 10.10
C GLN A 56 5.15 8.97 10.16
N LEU A 57 6.17 9.33 10.94
CA LEU A 57 7.39 8.54 11.08
C LEU A 57 7.08 7.13 11.60
N THR A 58 6.22 7.03 12.62
CA THR A 58 5.84 5.75 13.23
C THR A 58 5.10 4.88 12.24
N PHE A 59 4.12 5.42 11.53
CA PHE A 59 3.35 4.68 10.54
C PHE A 59 4.24 4.14 9.41
N TRP A 60 4.99 5.03 8.75
CA TRP A 60 5.84 4.64 7.63
C TRP A 60 7.02 3.75 8.08
N GLY A 61 7.51 3.95 9.30
CA GLY A 61 8.53 3.10 9.92
C GLY A 61 8.03 1.69 10.22
N ILE A 62 6.82 1.56 10.79
CA ILE A 62 6.16 0.26 11.01
C ILE A 62 5.91 -0.42 9.66
N TYR A 63 5.41 0.31 8.66
CA TYR A 63 5.18 -0.27 7.34
C TYR A 63 6.49 -0.80 6.73
N ALA A 64 7.55 0.02 6.74
CA ALA A 64 8.87 -0.40 6.29
C ALA A 64 9.38 -1.63 7.06
N GLY A 65 9.21 -1.67 8.38
CA GLY A 65 9.55 -2.82 9.21
C GLY A 65 8.79 -4.09 8.83
N LEU A 66 7.47 -4.00 8.66
CA LEU A 66 6.59 -5.13 8.30
C LEU A 66 6.96 -5.74 6.95
N VAL A 67 7.47 -4.94 6.02
CA VAL A 67 7.93 -5.44 4.71
C VAL A 67 9.41 -5.82 4.68
N GLY A 68 10.13 -5.68 5.80
CA GLY A 68 11.57 -5.96 5.90
C GLY A 68 12.43 -4.95 5.15
N PHE A 69 12.08 -3.66 5.21
CA PHE A 69 12.78 -2.53 4.58
C PHE A 69 13.01 -2.69 3.07
N SER A 70 12.14 -3.44 2.39
CA SER A 70 12.24 -3.69 0.96
C SER A 70 11.30 -2.78 0.18
N MET A 71 11.85 -1.80 -0.53
CA MET A 71 11.08 -0.90 -1.41
C MET A 71 10.25 -1.67 -2.46
N LYS A 72 10.77 -2.81 -2.94
CA LYS A 72 10.04 -3.70 -3.85
C LYS A 72 8.74 -4.23 -3.23
N ARG A 73 8.76 -4.55 -1.92
CA ARG A 73 7.59 -5.04 -1.17
C ARG A 73 6.67 -3.89 -0.76
N MET A 74 7.21 -2.70 -0.45
CA MET A 74 6.39 -1.50 -0.17
C MET A 74 5.56 -1.05 -1.38
N MET A 75 6.03 -1.34 -2.59
CA MET A 75 5.31 -0.98 -3.83
C MET A 75 4.54 -2.17 -4.44
N ASP A 76 4.51 -3.31 -3.77
CA ASP A 76 3.79 -4.49 -4.24
C ASP A 76 2.31 -4.38 -3.84
N LEU A 77 1.43 -4.70 -4.79
CA LEU A 77 0.00 -4.49 -4.65
C LEU A 77 -0.56 -5.25 -3.45
N HIS A 78 -0.05 -6.45 -3.17
CA HIS A 78 -0.51 -7.26 -2.04
C HIS A 78 -0.29 -6.57 -0.69
N TYR A 79 0.89 -5.97 -0.49
CA TYR A 79 1.22 -5.26 0.74
C TYR A 79 0.47 -3.93 0.83
N LEU A 80 0.29 -3.25 -0.30
CA LEU A 80 -0.50 -2.03 -0.37
C LEU A 80 -1.98 -2.29 -0.07
N SER A 81 -2.57 -3.36 -0.61
CA SER A 81 -3.94 -3.80 -0.30
C SER A 81 -4.11 -4.14 1.18
N LEU A 82 -3.11 -4.79 1.80
CA LEU A 82 -3.13 -5.06 3.24
C LEU A 82 -3.06 -3.77 4.07
N MET A 83 -2.17 -2.85 3.70
CA MET A 83 -2.06 -1.55 4.37
C MET A 83 -3.32 -0.70 4.19
N PHE A 84 -3.96 -0.76 3.02
CA PHE A 84 -5.24 -0.10 2.76
C PHE A 84 -6.31 -0.57 3.77
N VAL A 85 -6.44 -1.88 3.97
CA VAL A 85 -7.37 -2.43 4.96
C VAL A 85 -6.97 -2.07 6.39
N LEU A 86 -5.69 -2.23 6.73
CA LEU A 86 -5.20 -1.97 8.08
C LEU A 86 -5.41 -0.51 8.47
N THR A 87 -5.05 0.43 7.60
CA THR A 87 -5.28 1.86 7.82
C THR A 87 -6.77 2.17 7.92
N PHE A 88 -7.64 1.55 7.12
CA PHE A 88 -9.07 1.74 7.25
C PHE A 88 -9.64 1.24 8.59
N ILE A 89 -9.28 0.03 9.02
CA ILE A 89 -9.70 -0.55 10.30
C ILE A 89 -9.22 0.33 11.45
N LEU A 90 -7.94 0.71 11.44
CA LEU A 90 -7.36 1.57 12.47
C LEU A 90 -8.00 2.96 12.49
N LEU A 91 -8.33 3.53 11.33
CA LEU A 91 -9.04 4.81 11.24
C LEU A 91 -10.44 4.69 11.86
N THR A 92 -11.15 3.60 11.58
CA THR A 92 -12.46 3.31 12.15
C THR A 92 -12.39 3.15 13.67
N ILE A 93 -11.43 2.38 14.18
CA ILE A 93 -11.20 2.23 15.63
C ILE A 93 -10.86 3.57 16.27
N HIS A 94 -9.99 4.36 15.64
CA HIS A 94 -9.60 5.68 16.13
C HIS A 94 -10.80 6.64 16.17
N PHE A 95 -11.70 6.57 15.18
CA PHE A 95 -12.93 7.36 15.14
C PHE A 95 -13.99 6.86 16.13
N LEU A 96 -14.06 5.56 16.44
CA LEU A 96 -14.98 5.02 17.44
C LEU A 96 -14.52 5.26 18.88
N SER A 97 -13.19 5.35 19.09
CA SER A 97 -12.61 5.56 20.42
C SER A 97 -12.87 6.97 20.96
N ASP A 98 -13.06 7.94 20.06
CA ASP A 98 -13.40 9.33 20.37
C ASP A 98 -14.16 9.87 19.15
N LEU A 99 -15.33 10.45 19.32
CA LEU A 99 -16.16 10.92 18.20
C LEU A 99 -15.76 12.32 17.70
N GLU A 100 -14.84 13.00 18.37
CA GLU A 100 -14.42 14.35 17.99
C GLU A 100 -13.50 14.34 16.75
N LEU A 101 -13.77 15.18 15.75
CA LEU A 101 -12.85 15.35 14.63
C LEU A 101 -11.61 16.14 15.04
N ASN A 102 -10.57 15.43 15.49
CA ASN A 102 -9.32 15.99 15.99
C ASN A 102 -8.17 15.91 14.98
N SER A 103 -7.14 16.75 15.13
CA SER A 103 -6.00 16.81 14.21
C SER A 103 -5.29 15.46 14.06
N SER A 104 -5.24 14.63 15.10
CA SER A 104 -4.66 13.28 15.04
C SER A 104 -5.40 12.38 14.03
N LYS A 105 -6.73 12.46 13.96
CA LYS A 105 -7.56 11.68 13.02
C LYS A 105 -7.40 12.17 11.60
N LEU A 106 -7.32 13.49 11.41
CA LEU A 106 -7.03 14.09 10.11
C LEU A 106 -5.63 13.69 9.61
N ILE A 107 -4.62 13.65 10.49
CA ILE A 107 -3.27 13.20 10.12
C ILE A 107 -3.27 11.71 9.80
N PHE A 108 -3.93 10.89 10.61
CA PHE A 108 -4.07 9.45 10.32
C PHE A 108 -4.80 9.20 8.99
N PHE A 109 -5.82 10.01 8.69
CA PHE A 109 -6.52 9.98 7.41
C PHE A 109 -5.57 10.25 6.23
N THR A 110 -4.63 11.20 6.35
CA THR A 110 -3.63 11.43 5.29
C THR A 110 -2.71 10.22 5.05
N GLN A 111 -2.49 9.36 6.06
CA GLN A 111 -1.73 8.13 5.87
C GLN A 111 -2.50 7.12 5.03
N HIS A 112 -3.80 6.99 5.27
CA HIS A 112 -4.69 6.17 4.43
C HIS A 112 -4.65 6.64 2.98
N VAL A 113 -4.85 7.94 2.73
CA VAL A 113 -4.74 8.55 1.40
C VAL A 113 -3.35 8.33 0.77
N GLY A 114 -2.29 8.36 1.58
CA GLY A 114 -0.94 8.03 1.10
C GLY A 114 -0.80 6.62 0.54
N ILE A 115 -1.40 5.62 1.22
CA ILE A 115 -1.44 4.24 0.73
C ILE A 115 -2.25 4.15 -0.57
N GLU A 116 -3.37 4.86 -0.64
CA GLU A 116 -4.20 4.88 -1.84
C GLU A 116 -3.48 5.48 -3.06
N TYR A 117 -2.69 6.54 -2.89
CA TYR A 117 -1.84 7.04 -3.97
C TYR A 117 -0.75 6.06 -4.39
N LEU A 118 -0.16 5.31 -3.45
CA LEU A 118 0.80 4.26 -3.81
C LEU A 118 0.12 3.14 -4.62
N ILE A 119 -1.10 2.75 -4.26
CA ILE A 119 -1.93 1.83 -5.07
C ILE A 119 -2.17 2.43 -6.45
N ALA A 120 -2.57 3.70 -6.53
CA ALA A 120 -2.85 4.38 -7.78
C ALA A 120 -1.64 4.40 -8.72
N VAL A 121 -0.47 4.80 -8.22
CA VAL A 121 0.77 4.74 -8.99
C VAL A 121 1.04 3.29 -9.43
N ARG A 122 0.94 2.32 -8.52
CA ARG A 122 1.27 0.93 -8.81
C ARG A 122 0.36 0.30 -9.86
N VAL A 123 -0.91 0.68 -9.89
CA VAL A 123 -1.92 0.13 -10.81
C VAL A 123 -1.95 0.91 -12.12
N LEU A 124 -1.89 2.25 -12.10
CA LEU A 124 -2.11 3.07 -13.29
C LEU A 124 -0.85 3.29 -14.11
N LEU A 125 0.34 3.28 -13.50
CA LEU A 125 1.59 3.47 -14.22
C LEU A 125 2.16 2.15 -14.76
N PRO A 126 2.95 2.20 -15.85
CA PRO A 126 3.67 1.03 -16.35
C PRO A 126 4.59 0.42 -15.29
N SER A 127 4.58 -0.92 -15.17
CA SER A 127 5.41 -1.65 -14.18
C SER A 127 6.90 -1.34 -14.31
N SER A 128 7.40 -1.18 -15.54
CA SER A 128 8.79 -0.81 -15.84
C SER A 128 9.17 0.57 -15.27
N PHE A 129 8.26 1.54 -15.36
CA PHE A 129 8.44 2.87 -14.79
C PHE A 129 8.47 2.81 -13.26
N VAL A 130 7.48 2.16 -12.66
CA VAL A 130 7.39 2.02 -11.19
C VAL A 130 8.62 1.31 -10.63
N ARG A 131 9.10 0.26 -11.29
CA ARG A 131 10.31 -0.45 -10.87
C ARG A 131 11.54 0.44 -10.88
N ARG A 132 11.74 1.23 -11.94
CA ARG A 132 12.92 2.10 -12.08
C ARG A 132 12.93 3.24 -11.04
N TRP A 133 11.76 3.76 -10.69
CA TRP A 133 11.62 4.97 -9.87
C TRP A 133 11.03 4.71 -8.48
N MET A 134 10.94 3.45 -8.02
CA MET A 134 10.21 3.08 -6.80
C MET A 134 10.57 3.93 -5.57
N GLY A 135 11.86 4.19 -5.35
CA GLY A 135 12.32 4.99 -4.21
C GLY A 135 11.90 6.46 -4.31
N TYR A 136 11.96 7.04 -5.51
CA TYR A 136 11.55 8.42 -5.75
C TYR A 136 10.04 8.59 -5.67
N ILE A 137 9.28 7.64 -6.20
CA ILE A 137 7.81 7.61 -6.10
C ILE A 137 7.40 7.58 -4.63
N PHE A 138 7.97 6.65 -3.86
CA PHE A 138 7.69 6.53 -2.44
C PHE A 138 8.08 7.81 -1.69
N PHE A 139 9.28 8.33 -1.94
CA PHE A 139 9.75 9.57 -1.31
C PHE A 139 8.85 10.77 -1.64
N PHE A 140 8.40 10.91 -2.88
CA PHE A 140 7.53 12.01 -3.29
C PHE A 140 6.16 11.92 -2.63
N ILE A 141 5.54 10.74 -2.61
CA ILE A 141 4.27 10.53 -1.91
C ILE A 141 4.44 10.78 -0.41
N TRP A 142 5.50 10.24 0.19
CA TRP A 142 5.80 10.49 1.60
C TRP A 142 5.96 11.98 1.89
N LEU A 143 6.69 12.72 1.05
CA LEU A 143 6.89 14.16 1.18
C LEU A 143 5.56 14.92 1.06
N LEU A 144 4.66 14.52 0.15
CA LEU A 144 3.32 15.10 0.03
C LEU A 144 2.49 14.86 1.30
N ILE A 145 2.52 13.65 1.86
CA ILE A 145 1.77 13.31 3.09
C ILE A 145 2.34 14.01 4.32
N VAL A 146 3.67 14.12 4.42
CA VAL A 146 4.33 14.89 5.47
C VAL A 146 4.03 16.39 5.32
N GLY A 147 4.06 16.92 4.10
CA GLY A 147 3.69 18.31 3.81
C GLY A 147 2.23 18.61 4.15
N ALA A 148 1.32 17.67 3.90
CA ALA A 148 -0.09 17.77 4.30
C ALA A 148 -0.25 17.96 5.83
N THR A 149 0.65 17.39 6.63
CA THR A 149 0.65 17.57 8.10
C THR A 149 0.86 19.05 8.45
N CYS A 150 1.76 19.76 7.76
CA CYS A 150 1.94 21.20 7.96
C CYS A 150 0.67 22.00 7.64
N VAL A 151 -0.03 21.64 6.55
CA VAL A 151 -1.28 22.31 6.14
C VAL A 151 -2.38 22.09 7.18
N ILE A 152 -2.51 20.86 7.70
CA ILE A 152 -3.49 20.50 8.74
C ILE A 152 -3.25 21.30 10.03
N VAL A 153 -2.01 21.57 10.39
CA VAL A 153 -1.67 22.41 11.55
C VAL A 153 -2.03 23.89 11.32
N SER A 154 -2.04 24.35 10.06
CA SER A 154 -2.12 25.78 9.68
C SER A 154 -3.54 26.33 9.35
N ASN A 155 -4.61 25.81 9.96
CA ASN A 155 -6.02 26.28 9.86
C ASN A 155 -6.87 25.90 8.63
N HIS A 156 -6.33 25.35 7.52
CA HIS A 156 -7.13 24.90 6.36
C HIS A 156 -7.35 23.38 6.26
N ALA A 157 -7.23 22.68 7.39
CA ALA A 157 -7.15 21.22 7.47
C ALA A 157 -8.30 20.47 6.79
N VAL A 158 -9.54 20.91 7.01
CA VAL A 158 -10.73 20.15 6.61
C VAL A 158 -10.95 20.18 5.11
N TYR A 159 -10.90 21.35 4.48
CA TYR A 159 -11.06 21.48 3.02
C TYR A 159 -9.92 20.80 2.26
N PHE A 160 -8.69 20.91 2.76
CA PHE A 160 -7.55 20.23 2.19
C PHE A 160 -7.71 18.70 2.27
N ALA A 161 -8.09 18.16 3.44
CA ALA A 161 -8.33 16.74 3.62
C ALA A 161 -9.43 16.21 2.70
N ILE A 162 -10.49 16.98 2.48
CA ILE A 162 -11.61 16.63 1.59
C ILE A 162 -11.19 16.56 0.12
N VAL A 163 -10.40 17.53 -0.35
CA VAL A 163 -9.90 17.52 -1.74
C VAL A 163 -8.99 16.30 -1.96
N MET A 164 -8.11 16.03 -0.99
CA MET A 164 -7.22 14.88 -1.02
C MET A 164 -8.00 13.56 -1.02
N ALA A 165 -9.01 13.44 -0.14
CA ALA A 165 -9.94 12.31 -0.07
C ALA A 165 -10.63 12.08 -1.42
N SER A 166 -11.29 13.10 -1.96
CA SER A 166 -12.04 13.01 -3.22
C SER A 166 -11.16 12.55 -4.38
N LEU A 167 -9.95 13.10 -4.48
CA LEU A 167 -8.97 12.70 -5.49
C LEU A 167 -8.55 11.24 -5.30
N SER A 168 -8.26 10.85 -4.06
CA SER A 168 -7.84 9.50 -3.70
C SER A 168 -8.93 8.46 -3.98
N ASP A 169 -10.15 8.71 -3.52
CA ASP A 169 -11.33 7.86 -3.73
C ASP A 169 -11.59 7.64 -5.23
N THR A 170 -11.46 8.71 -6.03
CA THR A 170 -11.60 8.65 -7.49
C THR A 170 -10.51 7.78 -8.11
N LEU A 171 -9.25 7.98 -7.72
CA LEU A 171 -8.12 7.19 -8.23
C LEU A 171 -8.28 5.71 -7.88
N ILE A 172 -8.67 5.40 -6.65
CA ILE A 172 -8.91 4.03 -6.19
C ILE A 172 -10.06 3.37 -6.94
N SER A 173 -11.15 4.11 -7.21
CA SER A 173 -12.23 3.64 -8.07
C SER A 173 -11.72 3.26 -9.47
N VAL A 174 -10.93 4.13 -10.10
CA VAL A 174 -10.31 3.88 -11.41
C VAL A 174 -9.37 2.67 -11.36
N CYS A 175 -8.59 2.52 -10.29
CA CYS A 175 -7.72 1.36 -10.09
C CYS A 175 -8.52 0.06 -10.04
N GLY A 176 -9.66 0.08 -9.34
CA GLY A 176 -10.58 -1.03 -9.28
C GLY A 176 -11.05 -1.48 -10.67
N LEU A 177 -11.48 -0.53 -11.50
CA LEU A 177 -11.87 -0.79 -12.90
C LEU A 177 -10.71 -1.35 -13.73
N VAL A 178 -9.50 -0.82 -13.57
CA VAL A 178 -8.31 -1.29 -14.31
C VAL A 178 -7.97 -2.73 -13.95
N LEU A 179 -8.00 -3.09 -12.67
CA LEU A 179 -7.71 -4.46 -12.21
C LEU A 179 -8.75 -5.47 -12.71
N ILE A 180 -10.04 -5.13 -12.62
CA ILE A 180 -11.12 -5.94 -13.19
C ILE A 180 -10.94 -6.07 -14.72
N GLY A 181 -10.62 -4.97 -15.39
CA GLY A 181 -10.37 -4.94 -16.84
C GLY A 181 -9.21 -5.82 -17.27
N ARG A 182 -8.13 -5.90 -16.49
CA ARG A 182 -6.99 -6.81 -16.77
C ARG A 182 -7.44 -8.27 -16.81
N ARG A 183 -8.23 -8.69 -15.82
CA ARG A 183 -8.77 -10.06 -15.76
C ARG A 183 -9.66 -10.38 -16.95
N LEU A 184 -10.50 -9.42 -17.37
CA LEU A 184 -11.41 -9.60 -18.51
C LEU A 184 -10.69 -9.67 -19.86
N ARG A 185 -9.56 -8.98 -20.01
CA ARG A 185 -8.76 -8.98 -21.25
C ARG A 185 -7.92 -10.25 -21.42
N GLN A 186 -7.47 -10.88 -20.33
CA GLN A 186 -6.67 -12.11 -20.40
C GLN A 186 -7.55 -13.37 -20.46
N LYS A 187 -7.86 -13.81 -21.69
CA LYS A 187 -8.63 -15.03 -21.98
C LYS A 187 -7.79 -16.31 -21.98
N GLN A 188 -6.49 -16.21 -22.21
CA GLN A 188 -5.54 -17.34 -22.20
C GLN A 188 -4.44 -17.04 -21.19
N ALA A 189 -4.58 -17.59 -19.99
CA ALA A 189 -3.60 -17.45 -18.92
C ALA A 189 -3.31 -18.84 -18.34
N THR A 190 -2.06 -19.08 -17.96
CA THR A 190 -1.71 -20.28 -17.17
C THR A 190 -2.53 -20.29 -15.89
N GLN A 191 -2.83 -21.48 -15.34
CA GLN A 191 -3.70 -21.64 -14.16
C GLN A 191 -3.30 -20.71 -13.00
N PHE A 192 -1.99 -20.56 -12.78
CA PHE A 192 -1.44 -19.70 -11.73
C PHE A 192 -1.62 -18.19 -12.01
N THR A 193 -1.41 -17.77 -13.26
CA THR A 193 -1.65 -16.38 -13.68
C THR A 193 -3.15 -16.04 -13.62
N ALA A 194 -4.01 -16.99 -13.98
CA ALA A 194 -5.46 -16.83 -13.86
C ALA A 194 -5.91 -16.67 -12.40
N GLN A 195 -5.31 -17.42 -11.47
CA GLN A 195 -5.59 -17.28 -10.04
C GLN A 195 -5.18 -15.89 -9.53
N LYS A 196 -3.95 -15.43 -9.85
CA LYS A 196 -3.48 -14.08 -9.50
C LYS A 196 -4.41 -12.99 -10.00
N LEU A 197 -4.71 -12.98 -11.31
CA LEU A 197 -5.58 -11.98 -11.91
C LEU A 197 -6.99 -11.98 -11.31
N THR A 198 -7.45 -13.14 -10.85
CA THR A 198 -8.75 -13.24 -10.17
C THR A 198 -8.68 -12.58 -8.80
N VAL A 199 -7.61 -12.80 -8.03
CA VAL A 199 -7.40 -12.12 -6.74
C VAL A 199 -7.20 -10.62 -6.91
N GLU A 200 -6.44 -10.18 -7.92
CA GLU A 200 -6.33 -8.76 -8.26
C GLU A 200 -7.68 -8.15 -8.66
N ALA A 201 -8.51 -8.86 -9.42
CA ALA A 201 -9.83 -8.39 -9.80
C ALA A 201 -10.79 -8.31 -8.60
N ILE A 202 -10.73 -9.26 -7.65
CA ILE A 202 -11.49 -9.21 -6.40
C ILE A 202 -11.02 -8.02 -5.55
N SER A 203 -9.71 -7.83 -5.41
CA SER A 203 -9.12 -6.65 -4.76
C SER A 203 -9.60 -5.36 -5.42
N GLY A 204 -9.60 -5.34 -6.75
CA GLY A 204 -10.10 -4.24 -7.58
C GLY A 204 -11.58 -3.96 -7.39
N LEU A 205 -12.42 -4.99 -7.20
CA LEU A 205 -13.82 -4.80 -6.86
C LEU A 205 -13.97 -4.11 -5.49
N GLY A 206 -13.12 -4.47 -4.51
CA GLY A 206 -13.08 -3.79 -3.22
C GLY A 206 -12.72 -2.31 -3.35
N PHE A 207 -11.67 -2.00 -4.12
CA PHE A 207 -11.28 -0.62 -4.43
C PHE A 207 -12.39 0.16 -5.14
N LEU A 208 -13.05 -0.47 -6.12
CA LEU A 208 -14.14 0.15 -6.85
C LEU A 208 -15.30 0.54 -5.93
N ILE A 209 -15.74 -0.39 -5.08
CA ILE A 209 -16.85 -0.17 -4.15
C ILE A 209 -16.49 0.91 -3.13
N HIS A 210 -15.30 0.84 -2.55
CA HIS A 210 -14.82 1.86 -1.62
C HIS A 210 -14.83 3.25 -2.28
N GLY A 211 -14.11 3.41 -3.40
CA GLY A 211 -13.98 4.71 -4.07
C GLY A 211 -15.32 5.28 -4.53
N LEU A 212 -16.19 4.47 -5.17
CA LEU A 212 -17.51 4.94 -5.60
C LEU A 212 -18.43 5.31 -4.44
N SER A 213 -18.30 4.64 -3.30
CA SER A 213 -19.07 5.00 -2.10
C SER A 213 -18.54 6.25 -1.42
N ALA A 214 -17.22 6.47 -1.44
CA ALA A 214 -16.57 7.56 -0.74
C ALA A 214 -16.68 8.90 -1.50
N VAL A 215 -16.53 8.90 -2.83
CA VAL A 215 -16.56 10.15 -3.64
C VAL A 215 -17.83 11.00 -3.42
N PRO A 216 -19.06 10.49 -3.60
CA PRO A 216 -20.28 11.29 -3.41
C PRO A 216 -20.46 11.71 -1.96
N ASN A 217 -20.02 10.86 -1.04
CA ASN A 217 -20.15 11.07 0.39
C ASN A 217 -19.18 12.15 0.91
N THR A 218 -17.99 12.26 0.33
CA THR A 218 -17.04 13.36 0.61
C THR A 218 -17.64 14.72 0.22
N VAL A 219 -18.35 14.80 -0.91
CA VAL A 219 -19.09 16.01 -1.31
C VAL A 219 -20.25 16.29 -0.37
N ALA A 220 -20.99 15.26 0.03
CA ALA A 220 -22.11 15.41 0.96
C ALA A 220 -21.64 15.87 2.35
N VAL A 221 -20.49 15.40 2.85
CA VAL A 221 -19.86 15.89 4.08
C VAL A 221 -19.49 17.38 3.97
N VAL A 222 -18.97 17.84 2.84
CA VAL A 222 -18.70 19.29 2.62
C VAL A 222 -19.97 20.10 2.73
N LEU A 223 -21.05 19.62 2.10
CA LEU A 223 -22.33 20.32 2.12
C LEU A 223 -22.85 20.39 3.56
N VAL A 224 -22.87 19.27 4.29
CA VAL A 224 -23.30 19.23 5.70
C VAL A 224 -22.42 20.10 6.61
N LEU A 225 -21.11 20.21 6.34
CA LEU A 225 -20.23 21.10 7.10
C LEU A 225 -20.45 22.59 6.79
N LYS A 226 -21.00 22.92 5.61
CA LYS A 226 -21.28 24.30 5.18
C LYS A 226 -22.74 24.72 5.42
N THR A 227 -23.66 23.79 5.48
CA THR A 227 -25.08 24.02 5.79
C THR A 227 -25.33 23.78 7.28
N GLN A 228 -26.42 24.33 7.82
CA GLN A 228 -26.89 23.99 9.18
C GLN A 228 -27.68 22.67 9.19
N ASP A 229 -27.45 21.79 8.19
CA ASP A 229 -28.26 20.58 8.03
C ASP A 229 -28.06 19.61 9.21
N PRO A 230 -29.09 18.81 9.54
CA PRO A 230 -29.06 17.96 10.72
C PRO A 230 -27.87 17.00 10.75
N SER A 231 -27.23 16.88 11.92
CA SER A 231 -26.14 15.92 12.21
C SER A 231 -26.49 14.45 11.90
N TYR A 232 -27.78 14.13 11.80
CA TYR A 232 -28.28 12.82 11.36
C TYR A 232 -27.81 12.43 9.94
N TYR A 233 -27.78 13.39 9.00
CA TYR A 233 -27.33 13.13 7.63
C TYR A 233 -25.85 12.77 7.58
N PHE A 234 -25.02 13.43 8.39
CA PHE A 234 -23.62 13.08 8.54
C PHE A 234 -23.45 11.63 9.01
N GLY A 235 -24.22 11.20 10.00
CA GLY A 235 -24.18 9.83 10.51
C GLY A 235 -24.56 8.77 9.46
N LEU A 236 -25.62 9.01 8.68
CA LEU A 236 -26.03 8.12 7.59
C LEU A 236 -24.95 7.99 6.50
N ILE A 237 -24.40 9.13 6.07
CA ILE A 237 -23.33 9.18 5.08
C ILE A 237 -22.11 8.41 5.58
N TRP A 238 -21.72 8.65 6.84
CA TRP A 238 -20.51 8.05 7.38
C TRP A 238 -20.66 6.54 7.57
N THR A 239 -21.85 6.11 7.99
CA THR A 239 -22.22 4.68 8.08
C THR A 239 -22.14 4.01 6.70
N GLY A 240 -22.61 4.69 5.64
CA GLY A 240 -22.53 4.19 4.27
C GLY A 240 -21.08 3.92 3.82
N ILE A 241 -20.17 4.88 4.04
CA ILE A 241 -18.75 4.67 3.70
C ILE A 241 -18.14 3.57 4.58
N ALA A 242 -18.46 3.53 5.87
CA ALA A 242 -17.95 2.51 6.76
C ALA A 242 -18.35 1.09 6.30
N MET A 243 -19.61 0.89 5.91
CA MET A 243 -20.11 -0.39 5.39
C MET A 243 -19.44 -0.78 4.07
N ALA A 244 -19.34 0.15 3.11
CA ALA A 244 -18.67 -0.10 1.84
C ALA A 244 -17.19 -0.43 2.02
N SER A 245 -16.53 0.21 2.99
CA SER A 245 -15.13 0.00 3.30
C SER A 245 -14.88 -1.32 4.05
N LEU A 246 -15.78 -1.72 4.95
CA LEU A 246 -15.77 -3.06 5.56
C LEU A 246 -15.96 -4.16 4.50
N PHE A 247 -16.86 -3.92 3.54
CA PHE A 247 -17.03 -4.82 2.41
C PHE A 247 -15.77 -4.90 1.54
N ALA A 248 -15.16 -3.75 1.22
CA ALA A 248 -13.89 -3.67 0.52
C ALA A 248 -12.76 -4.40 1.26
N ALA A 249 -12.72 -4.32 2.59
CA ALA A 249 -11.79 -5.06 3.43
C ALA A 249 -12.00 -6.57 3.34
N GLY A 250 -13.25 -7.03 3.37
CA GLY A 250 -13.58 -8.44 3.15
C GLY A 250 -13.09 -8.97 1.80
N LEU A 251 -13.15 -8.14 0.76
CA LEU A 251 -12.64 -8.47 -0.58
C LEU A 251 -11.10 -8.51 -0.66
N GLN A 252 -10.37 -8.01 0.35
CA GLN A 252 -8.91 -8.18 0.41
C GLN A 252 -8.47 -9.48 1.07
N VAL A 253 -9.39 -10.26 1.67
CA VAL A 253 -9.05 -11.55 2.31
C VAL A 253 -8.34 -12.53 1.36
N PRO A 254 -8.75 -12.70 0.09
CA PRO A 254 -8.03 -13.55 -0.85
C PRO A 254 -6.60 -13.06 -1.17
N VAL A 255 -6.38 -11.74 -1.17
CA VAL A 255 -5.06 -11.11 -1.34
C VAL A 255 -4.17 -11.44 -0.14
N ALA A 256 -4.73 -11.31 1.06
CA ALA A 256 -4.06 -11.68 2.29
C ALA A 256 -3.72 -13.19 2.31
N ALA A 257 -4.65 -14.05 1.90
CA ALA A 257 -4.45 -15.50 1.86
C ALA A 257 -3.31 -15.89 0.90
N MET A 258 -3.29 -15.37 -0.34
CA MET A 258 -2.17 -15.56 -1.26
C MET A 258 -0.83 -15.10 -0.69
N TYR A 259 -0.84 -14.03 0.09
CA TYR A 259 0.35 -13.51 0.73
C TYR A 259 0.85 -14.44 1.86
N PHE A 260 -0.03 -14.84 2.78
CA PHE A 260 0.32 -15.70 3.91
C PHE A 260 0.71 -17.12 3.48
N GLU A 261 0.11 -17.67 2.43
CA GLU A 261 0.56 -18.91 1.81
C GLU A 261 2.01 -18.82 1.28
N ASN A 262 2.49 -17.61 1.02
CA ASN A 262 3.85 -17.35 0.51
C ASN A 262 4.85 -16.98 1.62
N ILE A 263 4.41 -16.86 2.89
CA ILE A 263 5.30 -16.67 4.06
C ILE A 263 5.64 -18.04 4.64
N SER A 264 6.68 -18.68 4.09
CA SER A 264 7.35 -19.78 4.75
C SER A 264 8.10 -19.23 5.97
N CYS A 265 7.58 -19.55 7.16
CA CYS A 265 8.24 -19.28 8.43
C CYS A 265 9.66 -19.85 8.41
N CYS A 266 10.61 -18.98 8.78
CA CYS A 266 12.00 -19.22 9.19
C CYS A 266 12.73 -20.41 8.56
N CYS A 267 13.71 -20.08 7.71
CA CYS A 267 14.69 -20.98 7.09
C CYS A 267 14.22 -21.70 5.81
N ARG A 268 14.57 -21.07 4.68
CA ARG A 268 14.95 -21.74 3.42
C ARG A 268 13.81 -22.17 2.48
N ARG A 269 13.24 -21.20 1.75
CA ARG A 269 13.11 -21.29 0.28
C ARG A 269 12.83 -19.93 -0.35
N ARG A 270 13.47 -19.68 -1.49
CA ARG A 270 13.39 -18.47 -2.31
C ARG A 270 11.94 -18.26 -2.79
N ARG A 271 11.50 -17.01 -2.72
CA ARG A 271 10.21 -16.44 -3.16
C ARG A 271 9.73 -17.02 -4.50
N LYS A 272 8.46 -17.44 -4.61
CA LYS A 272 7.78 -17.45 -5.92
C LYS A 272 7.35 -16.02 -6.22
N THR A 273 8.02 -15.40 -7.18
CA THR A 273 7.70 -14.09 -7.75
C THR A 273 6.56 -14.26 -8.75
N PHE A 274 5.47 -13.51 -8.58
CA PHE A 274 4.28 -13.70 -9.41
C PHE A 274 4.31 -12.83 -10.67
N PRO A 275 3.74 -13.28 -11.80
CA PRO A 275 3.59 -12.49 -13.02
C PRO A 275 3.09 -11.06 -12.80
N GLY A 276 3.95 -10.07 -13.00
CA GLY A 276 3.65 -8.65 -12.78
C GLY A 276 4.08 -8.07 -11.42
N ASP A 277 4.72 -8.83 -10.54
CA ASP A 277 5.39 -8.27 -9.34
C ASP A 277 6.66 -7.50 -9.74
N ILE A 278 7.11 -6.57 -8.88
CA ILE A 278 8.31 -5.73 -9.14
C ILE A 278 9.61 -6.58 -9.28
N GLY A 279 9.57 -7.88 -8.98
CA GLY A 279 10.67 -8.84 -9.21
C GLY A 279 10.35 -10.00 -10.16
N TRP A 280 9.25 -9.94 -10.93
CA TRP A 280 8.87 -11.05 -11.82
C TRP A 280 9.76 -11.20 -13.04
N GLU A 281 10.09 -10.09 -13.72
CA GLU A 281 11.02 -10.15 -14.87
C GLU A 281 12.43 -10.59 -14.42
N GLU A 282 12.89 -10.17 -13.23
CA GLU A 282 14.16 -10.64 -12.66
C GLU A 282 14.16 -12.15 -12.36
N SER A 283 13.00 -12.76 -12.12
CA SER A 283 12.90 -14.21 -11.96
C SER A 283 12.77 -14.96 -13.27
N GLU A 284 12.15 -14.40 -14.30
CA GLU A 284 12.18 -14.99 -15.65
C GLU A 284 13.61 -14.98 -16.19
N ASP A 285 14.33 -13.86 -16.08
CA ASP A 285 15.74 -13.76 -16.50
C ASP A 285 16.64 -14.74 -15.73
N GLN A 286 16.35 -14.96 -14.45
CA GLN A 286 17.12 -15.87 -13.59
C GLN A 286 16.75 -17.34 -13.82
N GLU A 287 15.49 -17.64 -14.17
CA GLU A 287 15.02 -19.00 -14.49
C GLU A 287 15.47 -19.40 -15.90
N GLU A 288 15.43 -18.49 -16.88
CA GLU A 288 16.05 -18.68 -18.20
C GLU A 288 17.56 -18.88 -18.10
N MET A 289 18.28 -18.05 -17.31
CA MET A 289 19.71 -18.25 -17.07
C MET A 289 20.01 -19.61 -16.43
N VAL A 290 19.21 -20.05 -15.44
CA VAL A 290 19.40 -21.35 -14.78
C VAL A 290 19.10 -22.52 -15.73
N ILE A 291 18.11 -22.38 -16.63
CA ILE A 291 17.80 -23.37 -17.66
C ILE A 291 18.91 -23.43 -18.72
N LEU A 292 19.43 -22.28 -19.14
CA LEU A 292 20.57 -22.17 -20.06
C LEU A 292 21.86 -22.74 -19.45
N GLU A 293 22.12 -22.45 -18.18
CA GLU A 293 23.28 -22.96 -17.45
C GLU A 293 23.19 -24.46 -17.24
N LYS A 294 22.01 -24.98 -16.87
CA LYS A 294 21.78 -26.43 -16.75
C LYS A 294 21.88 -27.14 -18.11
N GLY A 295 21.32 -26.54 -19.17
CA GLY A 295 21.45 -27.06 -20.53
C GLY A 295 22.90 -27.07 -21.02
N ARG A 296 23.72 -26.08 -20.65
CA ARG A 296 25.15 -26.03 -20.94
C ARG A 296 25.95 -27.09 -20.17
N VAL A 297 25.66 -27.26 -18.87
CA VAL A 297 26.32 -28.27 -18.03
C VAL A 297 25.98 -29.69 -18.48
N ASP A 298 24.73 -29.94 -18.90
CA ASP A 298 24.33 -31.23 -19.46
C ASP A 298 24.99 -31.49 -20.82
N LEU A 299 25.22 -30.46 -21.64
CA LEU A 299 25.95 -30.55 -22.90
C LEU A 299 27.46 -30.82 -22.70
N GLU A 300 28.09 -30.12 -21.75
CA GLU A 300 29.50 -30.32 -21.39
C GLU A 300 29.73 -31.72 -20.78
N ARG A 301 28.80 -32.21 -19.94
CA ARG A 301 28.83 -33.59 -19.43
C ARG A 301 28.72 -34.63 -20.55
N ARG A 302 27.88 -34.38 -21.56
CA ARG A 302 27.72 -35.28 -22.72
C ARG A 302 28.95 -35.30 -23.62
N ASN A 303 29.61 -34.16 -23.78
CA ASN A 303 30.83 -34.05 -24.59
C ASN A 303 32.05 -34.66 -23.88
N HIS A 304 32.13 -34.60 -22.55
CA HIS A 304 33.19 -35.27 -21.78
C HIS A 304 33.02 -36.79 -21.67
N LEU A 305 31.81 -37.31 -21.85
CA LEU A 305 31.54 -38.76 -21.97
C LEU A 305 31.72 -39.29 -23.40
N GLY A 306 31.91 -38.41 -24.40
CA GLY A 306 32.03 -38.78 -25.81
C GLY A 306 33.46 -38.91 -26.35
N THR A 307 34.48 -38.71 -25.51
CA THR A 307 35.91 -38.77 -25.92
C THR A 307 36.70 -39.83 -25.19
N SER A 308 36.19 -41.05 -25.11
CA SER A 308 37.04 -42.25 -25.07
C SER A 308 36.31 -43.40 -25.76
N ASP A 309 37.01 -43.95 -26.76
CA ASP A 309 36.82 -45.26 -27.38
C ASP A 309 35.90 -45.36 -28.61
N GLN A 310 36.52 -45.10 -29.77
CA GLN A 310 36.42 -45.90 -31.00
C GLN A 310 36.58 -47.40 -30.63
N SER A 311 35.95 -48.45 -31.18
CA SER A 311 35.52 -48.78 -32.54
C SER A 311 34.84 -50.16 -32.50
N LEU A 312 33.71 -50.37 -33.19
CA LEU A 312 33.38 -51.51 -34.09
C LEU A 312 31.86 -51.58 -34.41
N VAL A 313 31.56 -51.06 -35.61
CA VAL A 313 30.48 -51.30 -36.62
C VAL A 313 29.23 -52.18 -36.29
N PRO A 314 28.03 -51.85 -36.85
CA PRO A 314 26.68 -52.12 -36.31
C PRO A 314 25.92 -53.27 -37.04
N PRO A 315 24.59 -53.51 -36.83
CA PRO A 315 23.59 -52.79 -37.66
C PRO A 315 22.17 -52.56 -37.07
N ASN A 316 21.54 -51.52 -37.64
CA ASN A 316 20.10 -51.36 -37.94
C ASN A 316 19.04 -51.25 -36.83
N HIS A 317 18.51 -50.03 -36.63
CA HIS A 317 17.27 -49.58 -37.29
C HIS A 317 17.15 -48.04 -37.13
N VAL A 318 17.18 -47.26 -38.24
CA VAL A 318 16.01 -46.62 -38.88
C VAL A 318 15.22 -45.72 -37.93
N CYS A 319 14.98 -44.43 -38.14
CA CYS A 319 15.28 -43.44 -39.19
C CYS A 319 15.05 -42.06 -38.51
N ALA A 320 15.89 -41.05 -38.80
CA ALA A 320 15.53 -39.85 -39.59
C ALA A 320 14.33 -39.03 -39.03
N ALA A 321 14.37 -37.71 -38.92
CA ALA A 321 15.40 -36.71 -39.16
C ALA A 321 14.93 -35.41 -38.49
N TYR A 322 15.91 -34.60 -38.12
CA TYR A 322 15.91 -33.16 -37.98
C TYR A 322 14.79 -32.40 -38.73
N HIS A 323 14.30 -31.29 -38.16
CA HIS A 323 14.72 -29.95 -38.57
C HIS A 323 13.95 -28.84 -37.82
N LEU A 324 14.72 -28.01 -37.12
CA LEU A 324 14.45 -26.61 -36.76
C LEU A 324 14.52 -25.73 -38.05
N PRO A 325 14.30 -24.41 -37.98
CA PRO A 325 13.03 -23.69 -38.16
C PRO A 325 13.07 -22.77 -39.42
N LEU A 326 11.97 -22.11 -39.81
CA LEU A 326 11.93 -20.72 -40.34
C LEU A 326 10.58 -20.38 -41.00
N ARG A 327 10.04 -19.24 -40.54
CA ARG A 327 9.23 -18.23 -41.24
C ARG A 327 8.83 -18.49 -42.70
N ALA A 328 7.53 -18.34 -42.98
CA ALA A 328 6.93 -17.20 -43.72
C ALA A 328 5.80 -17.62 -44.68
N VAL A 329 4.67 -16.90 -44.53
CA VAL A 329 3.80 -16.35 -45.60
C VAL A 329 2.78 -17.27 -46.30
N SER A 330 1.51 -16.81 -46.14
CA SER A 330 0.31 -16.86 -46.99
C SER A 330 0.02 -18.10 -47.85
N SER A 331 -1.19 -18.64 -47.72
CA SER A 331 -2.37 -18.19 -48.47
C SER A 331 -3.57 -19.11 -48.19
N GLN A 332 -4.72 -18.51 -47.87
CA GLN A 332 -6.05 -19.12 -48.09
C GLN A 332 -6.23 -19.47 -49.59
N PRO A 333 -7.20 -20.30 -50.04
CA PRO A 333 -8.58 -20.37 -49.51
C PRO A 333 -9.31 -21.73 -49.53
N GLN A 334 -10.50 -21.70 -48.87
CA GLN A 334 -11.78 -22.37 -49.19
C GLN A 334 -11.85 -23.91 -49.31
N ARG A 335 -12.65 -24.53 -48.42
CA ARG A 335 -14.09 -24.71 -48.63
C ARG A 335 -14.84 -24.76 -47.31
#